data_AF-C3XVV7-F1
#
_entry.id   AF-C3XVV7-F1
#
_cell.length_a   1.000
_cell.length_b   1.000
_cell.length_c   1.000
_cell.angle_alpha   90.00
_cell.angle_beta   90.00
_cell.angle_gamma   90.00
#
_symmetry.space_group_name_H-M   'P 1'
#
loop_
_entity.id
_entity.type
_entity.pdbx_description
1 polymer ?
#
loop_
_entity_poly.entity_id
_entity_poly.type
_entity_poly.pdbx_seq_one_letter_code
_entity_poly.pdbx_strand_id
1 'polypeptide(L)'
;MAVKADFAKLDSIESRKSDGENLYLRLYQAKMAQNPSAHRFSDPGLDQKERDALTRWIRDCDDRTSPLNLQLLFAFSVPSREALDFIVGLKRQIISVGAGVGYWEFLLQQRGCDVLAFDSNQVYPEGLHYISVKTGGPEVLASHGDRALFLAWPDADVLHTQTQVRCPPEDPGPRTPPDPSERDSLVPTFAHPPTVNKHGGSGTLLRYRGCACGRCDDMSLDQYAPDLMIRCPENDSVNSQ
;
A
#
# COMPACT_ATOMS: atom_id res chain seq x y z
N MET A 1 0.23 -27.63 17.52
CA MET A 1 1.28 -27.81 16.50
C MET A 1 1.21 -26.63 15.55
N ALA A 2 2.30 -25.92 15.31
CA ALA A 2 2.30 -24.82 14.35
C ALA A 2 2.03 -25.40 12.95
N VAL A 3 0.90 -25.02 12.35
CA VAL A 3 0.59 -25.38 10.96
C VAL A 3 1.68 -24.75 10.10
N LYS A 4 2.43 -25.56 9.35
CA LYS A 4 3.47 -25.06 8.45
C LYS A 4 2.80 -24.19 7.38
N ALA A 5 3.17 -22.92 7.32
CA ALA A 5 2.66 -22.01 6.30
C ALA A 5 3.14 -22.45 4.91
N ASP A 6 2.20 -22.54 3.97
CA ASP A 6 2.48 -22.86 2.57
C ASP A 6 2.59 -21.57 1.76
N PHE A 7 3.81 -21.02 1.70
CA PHE A 7 4.08 -19.79 0.96
C PHE A 7 4.02 -19.97 -0.56
N ALA A 8 3.99 -21.20 -1.09
CA ALA A 8 3.78 -21.44 -2.52
C ALA A 8 2.38 -20.99 -2.97
N LYS A 9 1.45 -20.82 -2.04
CA LYS A 9 0.12 -20.27 -2.33
C LYS A 9 0.12 -18.81 -2.76
N LEU A 10 1.23 -18.09 -2.66
CA LEU A 10 1.31 -16.67 -3.04
C LEU A 10 1.29 -16.43 -4.56
N ASP A 11 1.50 -17.46 -5.37
CA ASP A 11 1.79 -17.30 -6.81
C ASP A 11 0.58 -16.89 -7.67
N SER A 12 -0.64 -17.18 -7.24
CA SER A 12 -1.84 -16.79 -7.99
C SER A 12 -3.02 -16.45 -7.09
N ILE A 13 -3.96 -15.65 -7.59
CA ILE A 13 -5.17 -15.29 -6.85
C ILE A 13 -5.99 -16.51 -6.45
N GLU A 14 -6.12 -17.49 -7.35
CA GLU A 14 -6.86 -18.73 -7.09
C GLU A 14 -6.22 -19.56 -5.98
N SER A 15 -4.88 -19.65 -5.96
CA SER A 15 -4.17 -20.33 -4.87
C SER A 15 -4.32 -19.60 -3.53
N ARG A 16 -4.31 -18.25 -3.57
CA ARG A 16 -4.49 -17.41 -2.38
C ARG A 16 -5.88 -17.46 -1.78
N LYS A 17 -6.93 -17.64 -2.59
CA LYS A 17 -8.32 -17.82 -2.11
C LYS A 17 -8.43 -18.99 -1.14
N SER A 18 -7.60 -20.02 -1.32
CA SER A 18 -7.43 -21.14 -0.39
C SER A 18 -8.77 -21.73 0.11
N ASP A 19 -9.73 -21.94 -0.81
CA ASP A 19 -11.06 -22.48 -0.50
C ASP A 19 -11.83 -21.68 0.58
N GLY A 20 -11.58 -20.37 0.69
CA GLY A 20 -12.24 -19.49 1.68
C GLY A 20 -11.60 -19.50 3.07
N GLU A 21 -10.54 -20.27 3.27
CA GLU A 21 -9.74 -20.24 4.48
C GLU A 21 -8.92 -18.95 4.58
N ASN A 22 -8.69 -18.49 5.82
CA ASN A 22 -7.90 -17.29 6.08
C ASN A 22 -6.39 -17.59 5.95
N LEU A 23 -5.92 -17.63 4.71
CA LEU A 23 -4.50 -17.81 4.38
C LEU A 23 -3.64 -16.66 4.93
N TYR A 24 -4.09 -15.42 4.85
CA TYR A 24 -3.30 -14.26 5.30
C TYR A 24 -2.92 -14.39 6.78
N LEU A 25 -3.88 -14.70 7.65
CA LEU A 25 -3.61 -14.88 9.08
C LEU A 25 -2.54 -15.95 9.34
N ARG A 26 -2.62 -17.09 8.62
CA ARG A 26 -1.63 -18.18 8.75
C ARG A 26 -0.24 -17.77 8.30
N LEU A 27 -0.14 -17.12 7.13
CA LEU A 27 1.15 -16.65 6.61
C LEU A 27 1.75 -15.56 7.50
N TYR A 28 0.92 -14.63 7.96
CA TYR A 28 1.32 -13.55 8.87
C TYR A 28 1.85 -14.12 10.19
N GLN A 29 1.11 -15.05 10.83
CA GLN A 29 1.56 -15.69 12.06
C GLN A 29 2.89 -16.44 11.87
N ALA A 30 3.04 -17.18 10.78
CA ALA A 30 4.28 -17.88 10.48
C ALA A 30 5.44 -16.91 10.22
N LYS A 31 5.19 -15.78 9.56
CA LYS A 31 6.19 -14.73 9.33
C LYS A 31 6.60 -14.06 10.64
N MET A 32 5.64 -13.65 11.47
CA MET A 32 5.91 -13.01 12.76
C MET A 32 6.68 -13.93 13.72
N ALA A 33 6.43 -15.25 13.66
CA ALA A 33 7.18 -16.22 14.46
C ALA A 33 8.69 -16.27 14.11
N GLN A 34 9.10 -15.85 12.91
CA GLN A 34 10.52 -15.78 12.51
C GLN A 34 11.24 -14.59 13.16
N ASN A 35 10.51 -13.56 13.57
CA ASN A 35 11.06 -12.40 14.25
C ASN A 35 10.15 -12.00 15.43
N PRO A 36 10.33 -12.63 16.60
CA PRO A 36 9.53 -12.33 17.78
C PRO A 36 9.56 -10.86 18.21
N SER A 37 10.61 -10.11 17.84
CA SER A 37 10.75 -8.68 18.14
C SER A 37 10.01 -7.76 17.18
N ALA A 38 9.39 -8.28 16.12
CA ALA A 38 8.71 -7.47 15.10
C ALA A 38 7.59 -6.57 15.67
N HIS A 39 6.94 -6.99 16.76
CA HIS A 39 5.93 -6.18 17.45
C HIS A 39 6.48 -4.87 18.03
N ARG A 40 7.80 -4.76 18.21
CA ARG A 40 8.46 -3.57 18.75
C ARG A 40 8.74 -2.51 17.69
N PHE A 41 8.35 -2.67 16.43
CA PHE A 41 8.75 -1.73 15.37
C PHE A 41 8.38 -0.25 15.66
N SER A 42 7.29 -0.02 16.41
CA SER A 42 6.86 1.32 16.85
C SER A 42 7.30 1.69 18.27
N ASP A 43 8.15 0.89 18.92
CA ASP A 43 8.65 1.14 20.27
C ASP A 43 9.61 2.35 20.25
N PRO A 44 9.26 3.46 20.92
CA PRO A 44 10.08 4.67 20.91
C PRO A 44 11.43 4.48 21.63
N GLY A 45 11.55 3.45 22.46
CA GLY A 45 12.78 3.11 23.19
C GLY A 45 13.80 2.31 22.40
N LEU A 46 13.49 1.88 21.16
CA LEU A 46 14.46 1.22 20.30
C LEU A 46 15.53 2.20 19.81
N ASP A 47 16.77 1.72 19.76
CA ASP A 47 17.83 2.46 19.10
C ASP A 47 17.62 2.49 17.56
N GLN A 48 18.33 3.39 16.88
CA GLN A 48 18.16 3.58 15.44
C GLN A 48 18.52 2.32 14.65
N LYS A 49 19.54 1.56 15.07
CA LYS A 49 20.00 0.36 14.37
C LYS A 49 18.97 -0.76 14.43
N GLU A 50 18.38 -0.96 15.60
CA GLU A 50 17.29 -1.93 15.80
C GLU A 50 16.06 -1.54 14.99
N ARG A 51 15.70 -0.25 14.99
CA ARG A 51 14.59 0.28 14.19
C ARG A 51 14.80 0.08 12.69
N ASP A 52 16.00 0.34 12.19
CA ASP A 52 16.35 0.14 10.78
C ASP A 52 16.29 -1.35 10.41
N ALA A 53 16.77 -2.23 11.28
CA ALA A 53 16.71 -3.68 11.06
C ALA A 53 15.26 -4.19 11.00
N LEU A 54 14.41 -3.75 11.93
CA LEU A 54 12.98 -4.09 11.93
C LEU A 54 12.28 -3.52 10.70
N THR A 55 12.54 -2.26 10.36
CA THR A 55 11.94 -1.61 9.18
C THR A 55 12.33 -2.33 7.91
N ARG A 56 13.61 -2.67 7.74
CA ARG A 56 14.10 -3.44 6.60
C ARG A 56 13.43 -4.80 6.51
N TRP A 57 13.28 -5.52 7.63
CA TRP A 57 12.62 -6.82 7.66
C TRP A 57 11.11 -6.75 7.34
N ILE A 58 10.43 -5.71 7.84
CA ILE A 58 8.99 -5.48 7.60
C ILE A 58 8.74 -5.08 6.14
N ARG A 59 9.62 -4.24 5.59
CA ARG A 59 9.46 -3.59 4.28
C ARG A 59 10.38 -4.16 3.20
N ASP A 60 10.89 -5.38 3.38
CA ASP A 60 11.74 -6.03 2.40
C ASP A 60 10.93 -6.30 1.13
N CYS A 61 11.24 -5.61 0.04
CA CYS A 61 10.53 -5.75 -1.23
C CYS A 61 10.91 -7.05 -1.96
N ASP A 62 12.11 -7.58 -1.71
CA ASP A 62 12.65 -8.76 -2.38
C ASP A 62 12.13 -10.05 -1.72
N ASP A 63 11.78 -9.98 -0.45
CA ASP A 63 11.11 -11.07 0.26
C ASP A 63 9.60 -11.05 0.03
N ARG A 64 9.11 -11.94 -0.84
CA ARG A 64 7.66 -12.16 -1.12
C ARG A 64 6.83 -12.48 0.13
N THR A 65 7.46 -12.88 1.22
CA THR A 65 6.81 -13.20 2.51
C THR A 65 6.88 -12.05 3.51
N SER A 66 7.48 -10.92 3.14
CA SER A 66 7.57 -9.75 4.01
C SER A 66 6.18 -9.21 4.37
N PRO A 67 6.01 -8.60 5.55
CA PRO A 67 4.76 -7.97 5.93
C PRO A 67 4.23 -6.98 4.89
N LEU A 68 5.11 -6.19 4.26
CA LEU A 68 4.74 -5.29 3.18
C LEU A 68 4.14 -6.05 1.98
N ASN A 69 4.79 -7.11 1.51
CA ASN A 69 4.28 -7.90 0.39
C ASN A 69 2.96 -8.60 0.74
N LEU A 70 2.82 -9.13 1.96
CA LEU A 70 1.56 -9.72 2.43
C LEU A 70 0.44 -8.66 2.52
N GLN A 71 0.73 -7.43 2.93
CA GLN A 71 -0.26 -6.35 2.95
C GLN A 71 -0.77 -6.02 1.55
N LEU A 72 0.13 -5.93 0.56
CA LEU A 72 -0.22 -5.66 -0.83
C LEU A 72 -1.05 -6.78 -1.47
N LEU A 73 -0.76 -8.04 -1.12
CA LEU A 73 -1.44 -9.20 -1.70
C LEU A 73 -2.78 -9.53 -1.04
N PHE A 74 -3.03 -9.08 0.19
CA PHE A 74 -4.21 -9.44 0.96
C PHE A 74 -4.98 -8.21 1.46
N ALA A 75 -4.49 -7.54 2.50
CA ALA A 75 -5.10 -6.36 3.07
C ALA A 75 -4.12 -5.67 4.02
N PHE A 76 -4.32 -4.38 4.29
CA PHE A 76 -3.49 -3.62 5.25
C PHE A 76 -3.68 -4.09 6.70
N SER A 77 -4.85 -4.66 7.02
CA SER A 77 -5.16 -5.27 8.31
C SER A 77 -5.35 -6.78 8.15
N VAL A 78 -4.87 -7.55 9.14
CA VAL A 78 -5.00 -9.02 9.14
C VAL A 78 -6.37 -9.42 9.70
N PRO A 79 -7.24 -10.10 8.94
CA PRO A 79 -8.50 -10.59 9.47
C PRO A 79 -8.27 -11.65 10.53
N SER A 80 -8.78 -11.46 11.75
CA SER A 80 -8.85 -12.53 12.74
C SER A 80 -10.14 -13.33 12.57
N ARG A 81 -10.15 -14.57 13.08
CA ARG A 81 -11.37 -15.38 13.07
C ARG A 81 -12.47 -14.73 13.90
N GLU A 82 -12.10 -14.19 15.07
CA GLU A 82 -13.01 -13.56 16.01
C GLU A 82 -13.68 -12.32 15.40
N ALA A 83 -12.94 -11.51 14.63
CA ALA A 83 -13.49 -10.36 13.93
C ALA A 83 -14.49 -10.77 12.83
N LEU A 84 -14.13 -11.78 12.02
CA LEU A 84 -15.01 -12.31 10.98
C LEU A 84 -16.30 -12.88 11.59
N ASP A 85 -16.18 -13.71 12.62
CA ASP A 85 -17.32 -14.34 13.31
C ASP A 85 -18.22 -13.28 13.95
N PHE A 86 -17.63 -12.24 14.56
CA PHE A 86 -18.39 -11.11 15.11
C PHE A 86 -19.19 -10.38 14.02
N ILE A 87 -18.56 -10.02 12.91
CA ILE A 87 -19.21 -9.30 11.80
C ILE A 87 -20.35 -10.12 11.21
N VAL A 88 -20.11 -11.42 10.93
CA VAL A 88 -21.13 -12.35 10.44
C VAL A 88 -22.31 -12.43 11.43
N GLY A 89 -22.02 -12.47 12.72
CA GLY A 89 -23.00 -12.50 13.80
C GLY A 89 -23.94 -11.29 13.86
N LEU A 90 -23.54 -10.14 13.30
CA LEU A 90 -24.40 -8.95 13.21
C LEU A 90 -25.59 -9.16 12.27
N LYS A 91 -25.50 -10.12 11.34
CA LYS A 91 -26.54 -10.42 10.33
C LYS A 91 -27.00 -9.18 9.57
N ARG A 92 -26.05 -8.29 9.24
CA ARG A 92 -26.28 -7.08 8.46
C ARG A 92 -25.70 -7.26 7.06
N GLN A 93 -26.36 -6.63 6.08
CA GLN A 93 -25.75 -6.40 4.78
C GLN A 93 -24.64 -5.36 4.93
N ILE A 94 -23.52 -5.56 4.25
CA ILE A 94 -22.31 -4.77 4.42
C ILE A 94 -22.03 -3.95 3.16
N ILE A 95 -21.55 -2.73 3.37
CA ILE A 95 -20.86 -1.94 2.36
C ILE A 95 -19.45 -1.62 2.86
N SER A 96 -18.44 -1.92 2.04
CA SER A 96 -17.04 -1.60 2.28
C SER A 96 -16.61 -0.52 1.30
N VAL A 97 -16.05 0.58 1.82
CA VAL A 97 -15.48 1.68 1.03
C VAL A 97 -14.01 1.81 1.43
N GLY A 98 -13.11 1.58 0.48
CA GLY A 98 -11.69 1.33 0.75
C GLY A 98 -11.38 -0.17 0.87
N ALA A 99 -12.02 -1.01 0.06
CA ALA A 99 -11.87 -2.47 0.10
C ALA A 99 -10.49 -2.98 -0.38
N GLY A 100 -9.70 -2.14 -1.04
CA GLY A 100 -8.44 -2.49 -1.69
C GLY A 100 -8.64 -3.62 -2.68
N VAL A 101 -7.91 -4.71 -2.49
CA VAL A 101 -8.04 -5.93 -3.31
C VAL A 101 -9.24 -6.83 -2.91
N GLY A 102 -10.00 -6.46 -1.88
CA GLY A 102 -11.25 -7.13 -1.51
C GLY A 102 -11.10 -8.39 -0.66
N TYR A 103 -9.98 -8.57 0.06
CA TYR A 103 -9.73 -9.82 0.80
C TYR A 103 -10.63 -10.03 2.02
N TRP A 104 -10.90 -8.98 2.80
CA TRP A 104 -11.85 -9.05 3.91
C TRP A 104 -13.24 -9.41 3.40
N GLU A 105 -13.67 -8.75 2.33
CA GLU A 105 -14.97 -8.87 1.71
C GLU A 105 -15.15 -10.28 1.12
N PHE A 106 -14.10 -10.83 0.49
CA PHE A 106 -14.04 -12.23 0.07
C PHE A 106 -14.31 -13.18 1.25
N LEU A 107 -13.57 -13.04 2.36
CA LEU A 107 -13.73 -13.92 3.52
C LEU A 107 -15.12 -13.80 4.15
N LEU A 108 -15.72 -12.61 4.15
CA LEU A 108 -17.08 -12.37 4.62
C LEU A 108 -18.12 -13.00 3.69
N GLN A 109 -17.98 -12.87 2.37
CA GLN A 109 -18.87 -13.52 1.39
C GLN A 109 -18.82 -15.05 1.50
N GLN A 110 -17.62 -15.63 1.69
CA GLN A 110 -17.47 -17.08 1.92
C GLN A 110 -18.19 -17.56 3.19
N ARG A 111 -18.51 -16.64 4.12
CA ARG A 111 -19.26 -16.90 5.36
C ARG A 111 -20.74 -16.52 5.25
N GLY A 112 -21.22 -16.22 4.04
CA GLY A 112 -22.62 -15.91 3.77
C GLY A 112 -23.03 -14.46 4.00
N CYS A 113 -22.09 -13.53 4.21
CA CYS A 113 -22.42 -12.11 4.25
C CYS A 113 -22.71 -11.57 2.84
N ASP A 114 -23.75 -10.75 2.71
CA ASP A 114 -23.95 -9.89 1.55
C ASP A 114 -23.06 -8.65 1.69
N VAL A 115 -22.10 -8.51 0.77
CA VAL A 115 -21.09 -7.46 0.80
C VAL A 115 -21.04 -6.74 -0.54
N LEU A 116 -21.17 -5.42 -0.51
CA LEU A 116 -20.78 -4.54 -1.61
C LEU A 116 -19.41 -3.93 -1.32
N ALA A 117 -18.48 -4.03 -2.26
CA ALA A 117 -17.12 -3.55 -2.12
C ALA A 117 -16.84 -2.41 -3.12
N PHE A 118 -16.30 -1.32 -2.60
CA PHE A 118 -15.88 -0.16 -3.37
C PHE A 118 -14.46 0.25 -2.98
N ASP A 119 -13.71 0.74 -3.96
CA ASP A 119 -12.46 1.44 -3.72
C ASP A 119 -12.26 2.58 -4.74
N SER A 120 -11.67 3.68 -4.30
CA SER A 120 -11.30 4.80 -5.19
C SER A 120 -9.97 4.57 -5.90
N ASN A 121 -9.16 3.66 -5.37
CA ASN A 121 -7.84 3.34 -5.87
C ASN A 121 -7.92 2.43 -7.09
N GLN A 122 -7.49 2.95 -8.24
CA GLN A 122 -7.43 2.22 -9.51
C GLN A 122 -6.06 1.57 -9.76
N VAL A 123 -5.16 1.63 -8.78
CA VAL A 123 -3.78 1.12 -8.89
C VAL A 123 -3.75 -0.41 -8.81
N TYR A 124 -4.73 -1.07 -8.19
CA TYR A 124 -4.73 -2.53 -8.13
C TYR A 124 -5.23 -3.13 -9.46
N PRO A 125 -4.42 -3.95 -10.15
CA PRO A 125 -4.87 -4.64 -11.34
C PRO A 125 -5.96 -5.65 -10.98
N GLU A 126 -6.88 -5.88 -11.90
CA GLU A 126 -8.03 -6.78 -11.70
C GLU A 126 -7.60 -8.20 -11.29
N GLY A 127 -6.44 -8.68 -11.75
CA GLY A 127 -5.88 -9.98 -11.39
C GLY A 127 -5.47 -10.15 -9.92
N LEU A 128 -5.48 -9.08 -9.13
CA LEU A 128 -5.27 -9.14 -7.68
C LEU A 128 -6.57 -9.14 -6.87
N HIS A 129 -7.72 -8.83 -7.48
CA HIS A 129 -8.98 -8.72 -6.76
C HIS A 129 -9.53 -10.10 -6.37
N TYR A 130 -9.90 -10.27 -5.10
CA TYR A 130 -10.49 -11.52 -4.60
C TYR A 130 -11.98 -11.64 -4.94
N ILE A 131 -12.66 -10.50 -5.11
CA ILE A 131 -14.05 -10.36 -5.51
C ILE A 131 -14.20 -9.16 -6.46
N SER A 132 -15.40 -8.93 -6.99
CA SER A 132 -15.68 -7.68 -7.70
C SER A 132 -15.61 -6.48 -6.75
N VAL A 133 -14.61 -5.62 -6.95
CA VAL A 133 -14.47 -4.32 -6.27
C VAL A 133 -14.83 -3.23 -7.28
N LYS A 134 -15.84 -2.42 -6.98
CA LYS A 134 -16.33 -1.36 -7.85
C LYS A 134 -15.56 -0.07 -7.59
N THR A 135 -15.40 0.77 -8.61
CA THR A 135 -14.84 2.11 -8.42
C THR A 135 -15.80 2.99 -7.62
N GLY A 136 -15.34 3.59 -6.54
CA GLY A 136 -16.10 4.55 -5.74
C GLY A 136 -15.48 4.87 -4.38
N GLY A 137 -15.67 6.10 -3.93
CA GLY A 137 -15.28 6.59 -2.60
C GLY A 137 -16.50 6.82 -1.69
N PRO A 138 -16.35 7.64 -0.63
CA PRO A 138 -17.42 7.88 0.36
C PRO A 138 -18.75 8.37 -0.22
N GLU A 139 -18.75 8.98 -1.40
CA GLU A 139 -19.95 9.44 -2.10
C GLU A 139 -20.97 8.33 -2.38
N VAL A 140 -20.54 7.07 -2.50
CA VAL A 140 -21.45 5.93 -2.74
C VAL A 140 -22.36 5.65 -1.55
N LEU A 141 -21.98 6.08 -0.35
CA LEU A 141 -22.73 5.80 0.89
C LEU A 141 -24.10 6.49 0.92
N ALA A 142 -24.24 7.62 0.23
CA ALA A 142 -25.52 8.35 0.14
C ALA A 142 -26.65 7.49 -0.44
N SER A 143 -26.32 6.51 -1.29
CA SER A 143 -27.27 5.61 -1.95
C SER A 143 -27.42 4.26 -1.27
N HIS A 144 -26.71 3.98 -0.17
CA HIS A 144 -26.65 2.67 0.49
C HIS A 144 -26.84 2.77 2.01
N GLY A 145 -27.70 3.69 2.46
CA GLY A 145 -27.98 3.90 3.89
C GLY A 145 -28.67 2.71 4.59
N ASP A 146 -29.08 1.69 3.85
CA ASP A 146 -29.67 0.43 4.32
C ASP A 146 -28.61 -0.60 4.77
N ARG A 147 -27.32 -0.37 4.46
CA ARG A 147 -26.21 -1.28 4.76
C ARG A 147 -25.36 -0.77 5.92
N ALA A 148 -24.72 -1.71 6.63
CA ALA A 148 -23.71 -1.38 7.63
C ALA A 148 -22.39 -1.04 6.93
N LEU A 149 -21.83 0.13 7.25
CA LEU A 149 -20.48 0.51 6.80
C LEU A 149 -19.43 -0.36 7.50
N PHE A 150 -18.57 -0.98 6.72
CA PHE A 150 -17.40 -1.71 7.17
C PHE A 150 -16.12 -0.97 6.75
N LEU A 151 -15.21 -0.79 7.70
CA LEU A 151 -13.92 -0.14 7.51
C LEU A 151 -12.82 -1.01 8.12
N ALA A 152 -11.87 -1.45 7.29
CA ALA A 152 -10.78 -2.33 7.71
C ALA A 152 -9.41 -1.73 7.35
N TRP A 153 -9.08 -0.63 8.05
CA TRP A 153 -7.89 0.21 7.87
C TRP A 153 -7.94 1.14 6.64
N PRO A 154 -8.81 2.17 6.65
CA PRO A 154 -8.71 3.26 5.69
C PRO A 154 -7.52 4.13 6.10
N ASP A 155 -6.36 3.92 5.48
CA ASP A 155 -5.23 4.80 5.68
C ASP A 155 -5.51 6.08 4.87
N ALA A 156 -5.93 7.15 5.56
CA ALA A 156 -6.35 8.40 4.92
C ALA A 156 -5.17 9.12 4.22
N ASP A 157 -3.93 8.76 4.58
CA ASP A 157 -2.74 9.57 4.32
C ASP A 157 -1.73 8.93 3.35
N VAL A 158 -1.95 7.71 2.84
CA VAL A 158 -0.93 7.04 1.98
C VAL A 158 -0.71 7.73 0.63
N LEU A 159 -1.52 8.73 0.27
CA LEU A 159 -1.31 9.58 -0.90
C LEU A 159 -0.61 10.91 -0.60
N HIS A 160 -0.41 11.29 0.67
CA HIS A 160 0.24 12.56 1.04
C HIS A 160 1.67 12.42 1.58
N THR A 161 2.07 11.22 2.00
CA THR A 161 3.47 10.93 2.38
C THR A 161 4.23 10.15 1.31
N GLN A 162 4.05 10.49 0.03
CA GLN A 162 5.24 10.60 -0.82
C GLN A 162 5.96 11.88 -0.40
N THR A 163 6.62 11.85 0.76
CA THR A 163 7.64 12.83 1.07
C THR A 163 8.55 12.82 -0.15
N GLN A 164 8.59 13.93 -0.88
CA GLN A 164 9.64 14.17 -1.86
C GLN A 164 10.95 14.04 -1.09
N VAL A 165 11.53 12.85 -1.05
CA VAL A 165 12.97 12.71 -0.89
C VAL A 165 13.50 13.31 -2.17
N ARG A 166 13.59 14.64 -2.21
CA ARG A 166 14.43 15.31 -3.19
C ARG A 166 15.80 14.74 -2.91
N CYS A 167 16.36 14.02 -3.88
CA CYS A 167 17.81 13.92 -3.93
C CYS A 167 18.34 15.35 -3.74
N PRO A 168 19.29 15.58 -2.83
CA PRO A 168 20.05 16.81 -2.89
C PRO A 168 20.53 16.94 -4.35
N PRO A 169 20.42 18.13 -4.98
CA PRO A 169 21.01 18.30 -6.29
C PRO A 169 22.47 17.86 -6.20
N GLU A 170 22.94 17.13 -7.21
CA GLU A 170 24.34 16.75 -7.34
C GLU A 170 25.19 17.98 -7.02
N ASP A 171 26.19 17.76 -6.15
CA ASP A 171 27.08 18.79 -5.64
C ASP A 171 27.57 19.65 -6.82
N PRO A 172 27.17 20.92 -6.94
CA PRO A 172 27.85 21.79 -7.88
C PRO A 172 29.26 21.90 -7.29
N GLY A 173 30.26 21.51 -8.07
CA GLY A 173 31.66 21.42 -7.65
C GLY A 173 32.16 22.61 -6.82
N PRO A 174 33.40 22.52 -6.29
CA PRO A 174 33.85 23.23 -5.10
C PRO A 174 33.34 24.67 -5.00
N ARG A 175 32.44 24.92 -4.05
CA ARG A 175 31.91 26.27 -3.78
C ARG A 175 33.02 27.13 -3.18
N THR A 176 33.28 28.27 -3.81
CA THR A 176 33.98 29.37 -3.16
C THR A 176 33.18 29.84 -1.94
N PRO A 177 33.82 30.15 -0.79
CA PRO A 177 33.11 30.59 0.40
C PRO A 177 32.44 31.95 0.16
N PRO A 178 31.22 32.18 0.70
CA PRO A 178 30.52 33.45 0.55
C PRO A 178 31.14 34.58 1.38
N ASP A 179 31.01 35.80 0.85
CA ASP A 179 31.44 37.07 1.44
C ASP A 179 30.79 37.28 2.83
N PRO A 180 31.53 37.71 3.87
CA PRO A 180 31.01 37.93 5.22
C PRO A 180 29.93 39.01 5.36
N SER A 181 29.63 39.81 4.32
CA SER A 181 28.81 41.02 4.44
C SER A 181 27.28 40.86 4.30
N GLU A 182 26.76 39.67 3.97
CA GLU A 182 25.31 39.48 3.69
C GLU A 182 24.50 38.73 4.79
N ARG A 183 24.95 38.72 6.05
CA ARG A 183 24.28 37.95 7.13
C ARG A 183 23.13 38.63 7.87
N ASP A 184 22.85 39.90 7.61
CA ASP A 184 21.81 40.64 8.34
C ASP A 184 20.72 41.14 7.40
N SER A 185 19.74 40.30 7.07
CA SER A 185 18.34 40.72 6.79
C SER A 185 17.50 39.64 6.11
N LEU A 186 16.93 38.68 6.85
CA LEU A 186 15.71 38.00 6.40
C LEU A 186 14.80 37.65 7.58
N VAL A 187 13.77 38.49 7.74
CA VAL A 187 12.57 38.29 8.55
C VAL A 187 11.60 37.41 7.74
N PRO A 188 10.88 36.42 8.32
CA PRO A 188 9.95 35.61 7.57
C PRO A 188 8.62 36.35 7.37
N THR A 189 8.33 36.74 6.13
CA THR A 189 7.02 37.24 5.71
C THR A 189 6.11 36.06 5.34
N PHE A 190 4.97 35.91 6.02
CA PHE A 190 3.91 34.97 5.64
C PHE A 190 3.19 35.50 4.38
N ALA A 191 3.14 34.69 3.31
CA ALA A 191 2.35 34.95 2.12
C ALA A 191 1.30 33.85 1.90
N HIS A 192 0.10 34.29 1.52
CA HIS A 192 -1.10 33.52 1.19
C HIS A 192 -0.91 32.52 0.02
N PRO A 193 -1.80 31.50 -0.12
CA PRO A 193 -1.61 30.39 -1.05
C PRO A 193 -1.80 30.82 -2.52
N PRO A 194 -1.02 30.27 -3.47
CA PRO A 194 -1.23 30.54 -4.88
C PRO A 194 -2.41 29.75 -5.45
N THR A 195 -3.17 30.45 -6.28
CA THR A 195 -4.29 30.02 -7.11
C THR A 195 -3.91 28.93 -8.12
N VAL A 196 -4.86 28.01 -8.33
CA VAL A 196 -4.85 26.93 -9.33
C VAL A 196 -4.73 27.50 -10.74
N ASN A 197 -3.75 27.02 -11.52
CA ASN A 197 -3.70 27.23 -12.96
C ASN A 197 -3.94 25.91 -13.71
N LYS A 198 -4.85 25.97 -14.69
CA LYS A 198 -5.22 24.89 -15.60
C LYS A 198 -4.25 24.83 -16.78
N HIS A 199 -4.03 23.60 -17.27
CA HIS A 199 -3.37 23.17 -18.50
C HIS A 199 -1.86 22.86 -18.46
N GLY A 200 -1.53 21.70 -19.04
CA GLY A 200 -0.18 21.37 -19.51
C GLY A 200 0.28 19.99 -19.07
N GLY A 201 -0.08 18.95 -19.83
CA GLY A 201 0.44 17.60 -19.64
C GLY A 201 1.95 17.53 -19.85
N SER A 202 2.64 16.81 -18.96
CA SER A 202 3.96 16.25 -19.21
C SER A 202 4.06 14.98 -18.37
N GLY A 203 4.06 13.83 -19.05
CA GLY A 203 4.17 12.52 -18.43
C GLY A 203 5.54 12.37 -17.77
N THR A 204 5.53 12.20 -16.45
CA THR A 204 6.75 11.91 -15.69
C THR A 204 6.88 10.40 -15.54
N LEU A 205 7.91 9.85 -16.17
CA LEU A 205 8.37 8.47 -16.05
C LEU A 205 8.83 8.21 -14.60
N LEU A 206 8.04 7.49 -13.81
CA LEU A 206 8.43 7.11 -12.44
C LEU A 206 9.41 5.93 -12.49
N ARG A 207 10.71 6.22 -12.44
CA ARG A 207 11.75 5.23 -12.16
C ARG A 207 11.77 4.96 -10.65
N TYR A 208 11.48 3.72 -10.25
CA TYR A 208 11.80 3.24 -8.92
C TYR A 208 13.32 3.04 -8.85
N ARG A 209 14.06 3.97 -8.25
CA ARG A 209 15.48 3.73 -7.90
C ARG A 209 15.52 2.96 -6.60
N GLY A 210 15.95 1.71 -6.68
CA GLY A 210 16.17 0.86 -5.53
C GLY A 210 17.29 1.37 -4.60
N CYS A 211 17.04 1.13 -3.31
CA CYS A 211 17.98 0.75 -2.25
C CYS A 211 19.02 1.76 -1.69
N ALA A 212 19.07 1.84 -0.35
CA ALA A 212 20.08 2.54 0.44
C ALA A 212 21.39 1.76 0.64
N CYS A 213 21.63 0.65 -0.09
CA CYS A 213 22.95 0.03 -0.17
C CYS A 213 23.45 0.19 -1.60
N GLY A 214 24.29 1.19 -1.87
CA GLY A 214 24.78 1.55 -3.20
C GLY A 214 25.63 0.46 -3.88
N ARG A 215 25.01 -0.63 -4.33
CA ARG A 215 25.67 -1.73 -5.04
C ARG A 215 24.79 -2.47 -6.05
N CYS A 216 23.71 -1.85 -6.52
CA CYS A 216 22.85 -2.42 -7.57
C CYS A 216 22.86 -1.47 -8.77
N ASP A 217 23.90 -1.59 -9.60
CA ASP A 217 23.86 -1.07 -10.97
C ASP A 217 22.95 -1.99 -11.82
N ASP A 218 22.07 -1.37 -12.60
CA ASP A 218 21.24 -1.93 -13.68
C ASP A 218 20.56 -3.29 -13.43
N MET A 219 19.34 -3.26 -12.87
CA MET A 219 18.34 -4.31 -13.14
C MET A 219 17.01 -3.67 -13.54
N SER A 220 16.51 -4.03 -14.73
CA SER A 220 15.19 -3.60 -15.20
C SER A 220 14.09 -4.35 -14.46
N LEU A 221 12.96 -3.67 -14.26
CA LEU A 221 11.74 -4.20 -13.64
C LEU A 221 11.06 -5.32 -14.45
N ASP A 222 11.60 -5.70 -15.62
CA ASP A 222 10.98 -6.71 -16.50
C ASP A 222 11.27 -8.16 -16.07
N GLN A 223 12.22 -8.39 -15.15
CA GLN A 223 12.72 -9.73 -14.87
C GLN A 223 12.09 -10.42 -13.65
N TYR A 224 11.29 -9.73 -12.85
CA TYR A 224 10.65 -10.33 -11.66
C TYR A 224 9.12 -10.19 -11.74
N ALA A 225 8.47 -11.29 -12.13
CA ALA A 225 7.01 -11.48 -12.18
C ALA A 225 6.25 -10.59 -13.21
N PRO A 226 6.17 -11.01 -14.49
CA PRO A 226 5.44 -10.27 -15.52
C PRO A 226 3.94 -10.06 -15.21
N ASP A 227 3.37 -10.82 -14.28
CA ASP A 227 1.95 -10.79 -13.90
C ASP A 227 1.63 -9.89 -12.70
N LEU A 228 2.63 -9.29 -12.03
CA LEU A 228 2.46 -8.38 -10.89
C LEU A 228 2.67 -6.89 -11.26
N MET A 229 2.88 -6.61 -12.55
CA MET A 229 2.98 -5.25 -13.05
C MET A 229 1.60 -4.58 -13.01
N ILE A 230 1.44 -3.65 -12.06
CA ILE A 230 0.47 -2.57 -12.14
C ILE A 230 0.78 -1.79 -13.43
N ARG A 231 0.12 -2.12 -14.53
CA ARG A 231 0.19 -1.32 -15.75
C ARG A 231 -0.72 -0.12 -15.56
N CYS A 232 -0.17 1.09 -15.67
CA CYS A 232 -0.99 2.27 -15.91
C CYS A 232 -1.79 2.06 -17.21
N PRO A 233 -3.10 2.32 -17.25
CA PRO A 233 -3.83 2.32 -18.52
C PRO A 233 -3.21 3.37 -19.44
N GLU A 234 -2.86 2.96 -20.65
CA GLU A 234 -2.39 3.85 -21.70
C GLU A 234 -3.49 4.88 -22.00
N ASN A 235 -3.11 6.15 -22.04
CA ASN A 235 -3.97 7.20 -22.57
C ASN A 235 -4.18 6.93 -24.06
N ASP A 236 -5.31 6.32 -24.43
CA ASP A 236 -5.87 6.46 -25.77
C ASP A 236 -6.44 7.88 -25.92
N SER A 237 -5.52 8.84 -26.05
CA SER A 237 -5.85 10.15 -26.59
C SER A 237 -6.11 10.00 -28.08
N VAL A 238 -7.40 10.03 -28.43
CA VAL A 238 -7.99 10.68 -29.60
C VAL A 238 -6.96 11.44 -30.44
N ASN A 239 -6.69 10.93 -31.64
CA ASN A 239 -6.20 11.77 -32.73
C ASN A 239 -7.17 11.64 -33.89
N SER A 240 -8.03 12.65 -34.01
CA SER A 240 -8.83 12.91 -35.20
C SER A 240 -7.91 13.48 -36.28
N GLN A 241 -7.81 12.79 -37.41
CA GLN A 241 -7.78 13.39 -38.75
C GLN A 241 -8.58 12.51 -39.69
#